data_AF-A0A2G9RD81-F1
#
_entry.id   AF-A0A2G9RD81-F1
#
_cell.length_a   1.000
_cell.length_b   1.000
_cell.length_c   1.000
_cell.angle_alpha   90.00
_cell.angle_beta   90.00
_cell.angle_gamma   90.00
#
_symmetry.space_group_name_H-M   'P 1'
#
loop_
_entity.id
_entity.type
_entity.pdbx_description
1 polymer ?
#
loop_
_entity_poly.entity_id
_entity_poly.type
_entity_poly.pdbx_seq_one_letter_code
_entity_poly.pdbx_strand_id
1 'polypeptide(L)'
;MRWFAGVPLIAYGKKTVKQPIYVTDVARAIVNIAKDPDSIGKTYALAGPNRYLLQDMVRYIFAVTHRPLFLYPLPRPIYHSLARFFELNPFDKWTSRDKVDRFHTTDKKFPDLPGLEDLDIIPTSLEQKAIEVLRRHRKYRWLDADLDVAKPATTVN
;
A
#
# COMPACT_ATOMS: atom_id res chain seq x y z
N MET A 1 15.87 -6.67 -1.80
CA MET A 1 15.05 -7.03 -2.98
C MET A 1 15.94 -7.74 -3.99
N ARG A 2 15.80 -9.07 -4.15
CA ARG A 2 16.49 -9.81 -5.22
C ARG A 2 15.82 -9.46 -6.55
N TRP A 3 16.62 -9.25 -7.58
CA TRP A 3 16.18 -8.89 -8.93
C TRP A 3 15.42 -10.07 -9.55
N PHE A 4 14.10 -10.05 -9.49
CA PHE A 4 13.27 -10.82 -10.41
C PHE A 4 12.82 -9.84 -11.48
N ALA A 5 13.25 -10.07 -12.73
CA ALA A 5 12.99 -9.41 -14.02
C ALA A 5 12.10 -8.13 -14.09
N GLY A 6 10.98 -8.03 -13.36
CA GLY A 6 10.14 -6.84 -13.23
C GLY A 6 9.03 -7.04 -12.21
N VAL A 7 8.16 -6.03 -12.05
CA VAL A 7 6.96 -6.11 -11.22
C VAL A 7 5.73 -6.37 -12.10
N PRO A 8 5.10 -7.57 -12.01
CA PRO A 8 3.87 -7.86 -12.73
C PRO A 8 2.69 -7.10 -12.11
N LEU A 9 1.91 -6.39 -12.92
CA LEU A 9 0.62 -5.81 -12.52
C LEU A 9 -0.46 -6.14 -13.55
N ILE A 10 -1.68 -6.41 -13.10
CA ILE A 10 -2.82 -6.59 -14.01
C ILE A 10 -3.15 -5.24 -14.63
N ALA A 11 -3.18 -5.18 -15.96
CA ALA A 11 -3.44 -3.96 -16.73
C ALA A 11 -2.59 -2.75 -16.25
N TYR A 12 -1.30 -3.00 -15.95
CA TYR A 12 -0.34 -2.02 -15.41
C TYR A 12 -0.72 -1.39 -14.05
N GLY A 13 -1.79 -1.84 -13.40
CA GLY A 13 -2.31 -1.20 -12.18
C GLY A 13 -3.01 0.14 -12.42
N LYS A 14 -3.36 0.48 -13.67
CA LYS A 14 -4.04 1.75 -14.02
C LYS A 14 -5.51 1.81 -13.66
N LYS A 15 -6.15 0.66 -13.45
CA LYS A 15 -7.59 0.56 -13.12
C LYS A 15 -7.85 0.41 -11.63
N THR A 16 -6.80 0.32 -10.82
CA THR A 16 -6.90 0.05 -9.39
C THR A 16 -6.41 1.25 -8.61
N VAL A 17 -7.25 1.74 -7.70
CA VAL A 17 -6.91 2.83 -6.78
C VAL A 17 -6.78 2.26 -5.37
N LYS A 18 -5.75 2.69 -4.64
CA LYS A 18 -5.47 2.28 -3.27
C LYS A 18 -5.35 3.48 -2.35
N GLN A 19 -5.84 3.34 -1.13
CA GLN A 19 -5.80 4.36 -0.08
C GLN A 19 -5.12 3.76 1.15
N PRO A 20 -3.77 3.71 1.16
CA PRO A 20 -3.03 3.08 2.23
C PRO A 20 -3.14 3.90 3.52
N ILE A 21 -3.25 3.21 4.65
CA ILE A 21 -3.32 3.80 5.99
C ILE A 21 -2.07 3.45 6.80
N TYR A 22 -1.60 4.37 7.63
CA TYR A 22 -0.47 4.14 8.52
C TYR A 22 -0.90 3.37 9.77
N VAL A 23 -0.12 2.34 10.13
CA VAL A 23 -0.49 1.39 11.18
C VAL A 23 -0.60 2.04 12.56
N THR A 24 0.24 3.02 12.85
CA THR A 24 0.20 3.73 14.15
C THR A 24 -1.07 4.56 14.31
N ASP A 25 -1.60 5.11 13.23
CA ASP A 25 -2.87 5.86 13.26
C ASP A 25 -4.04 4.92 13.54
N VAL A 26 -4.02 3.71 12.95
CA VAL A 26 -5.01 2.66 13.24
C VAL A 26 -4.91 2.21 14.70
N ALA A 27 -3.69 2.02 15.23
CA ALA A 27 -3.51 1.63 16.63
C ALA A 27 -4.07 2.70 17.58
N ARG A 28 -3.81 3.98 17.30
CA ARG A 28 -4.37 5.10 18.07
C ARG A 28 -5.90 5.16 17.95
N ALA A 29 -6.44 4.93 16.75
CA ALA A 29 -7.88 4.88 16.51
C ALA A 29 -8.56 3.80 17.37
N ILE A 30 -8.00 2.59 17.39
CA ILE A 30 -8.53 1.49 18.22
C ILE A 30 -8.51 1.86 19.71
N VAL A 31 -7.44 2.50 20.19
CA VAL A 31 -7.34 2.93 21.59
C VAL A 31 -8.37 4.02 21.92
N ASN A 32 -8.61 4.97 21.01
CA ASN A 32 -9.58 6.04 21.20
C ASN A 32 -11.02 5.50 21.19
N ILE A 33 -11.34 4.64 20.21
CA ILE A 33 -12.64 3.94 20.12
C ILE A 33 -12.91 3.14 21.40
N ALA A 34 -11.91 2.47 21.95
CA ALA A 34 -12.08 1.68 23.17
C ALA A 34 -12.35 2.53 24.43
N LYS A 35 -12.00 3.82 24.41
CA LYS A 35 -12.23 4.77 25.52
C LYS A 35 -13.52 5.56 25.36
N ASP A 36 -14.03 5.67 24.14
CA ASP A 36 -15.21 6.46 23.82
C ASP A 36 -16.49 5.62 23.98
N PRO A 37 -17.38 5.96 24.94
CA PRO A 37 -18.65 5.25 25.10
C PRO A 37 -19.60 5.43 23.90
N ASP A 38 -19.46 6.51 23.13
CA ASP A 38 -20.31 6.78 21.96
C ASP A 38 -19.94 5.89 20.76
N SER A 39 -18.82 5.18 20.82
CA SER A 39 -18.36 4.29 19.75
C SER A 39 -19.07 2.94 19.70
N ILE A 40 -19.89 2.61 20.71
CA ILE A 40 -20.57 1.32 20.79
C ILE A 40 -21.57 1.15 19.62
N GLY A 41 -21.42 0.05 18.88
CA GLY A 41 -22.30 -0.28 17.75
C GLY A 41 -22.02 0.51 16.46
N LYS A 42 -21.02 1.39 16.44
CA LYS A 42 -20.62 2.14 15.24
C LYS A 42 -19.64 1.34 14.39
N THR A 43 -19.70 1.57 13.07
CA THR A 43 -18.72 1.02 12.11
C THR A 43 -17.83 2.15 11.60
N TYR A 44 -16.53 2.05 11.84
CA TYR A 44 -15.55 3.03 11.40
C TYR A 44 -14.88 2.58 10.09
N ALA A 45 -14.74 3.50 9.13
CA ALA A 45 -14.02 3.26 7.88
C ALA A 45 -12.69 4.00 7.88
N LEU A 46 -11.66 3.36 8.46
CA LEU A 46 -10.34 3.96 8.57
C LEU A 46 -9.61 3.91 7.22
N ALA A 47 -9.27 5.08 6.67
CA ALA A 47 -8.53 5.23 5.43
C ALA A 47 -7.45 6.31 5.58
N GLY A 48 -6.35 6.20 4.83
CA GLY A 48 -5.30 7.22 4.81
C GLY A 48 -5.71 8.50 4.09
N PRO A 49 -4.88 9.56 4.14
CA PRO A 49 -5.28 10.88 3.64
C PRO A 49 -5.35 10.94 2.10
N ASN A 50 -4.46 10.23 1.42
CA ASN A 50 -4.27 10.31 -0.01
C ASN A 50 -4.62 8.99 -0.70
N ARG A 51 -5.22 9.08 -1.89
CA ARG A 51 -5.48 7.92 -2.75
C ARG A 51 -4.51 7.93 -3.92
N TYR A 52 -4.05 6.77 -4.32
CA TYR A 52 -3.06 6.61 -5.37
C TYR A 52 -3.50 5.56 -6.37
N LEU A 53 -3.16 5.74 -7.64
CA LEU A 53 -3.19 4.63 -8.60
C LEU A 53 -2.16 3.59 -8.16
N LEU A 54 -2.52 2.31 -8.26
CA LEU A 54 -1.62 1.20 -7.93
C LEU A 54 -0.30 1.30 -8.71
N GLN A 55 -0.38 1.74 -9.97
CA GLN A 55 0.81 1.99 -10.79
C GLN A 55 1.75 3.03 -10.16
N ASP A 56 1.20 4.18 -9.77
CA ASP A 56 1.97 5.32 -9.26
C ASP A 56 2.50 5.06 -7.87
N MET A 57 1.73 4.33 -7.04
CA MET A 57 2.18 3.84 -5.74
C MET A 57 3.40 2.92 -5.87
N VAL A 58 3.39 1.98 -6.83
CA VAL A 58 4.56 1.12 -7.09
C VAL A 58 5.74 1.94 -7.62
N ARG A 59 5.50 2.90 -8.53
CA ARG A 59 6.55 3.82 -8.99
C ARG A 59 7.19 4.57 -7.84
N TYR A 60 6.40 5.06 -6.90
CA TYR A 60 6.88 5.76 -5.72
C TYR A 60 7.75 4.87 -4.82
N ILE A 61 7.33 3.63 -4.56
CA ILE A 61 8.15 2.67 -3.78
C ILE A 61 9.53 2.46 -4.41
N PHE A 62 9.59 2.34 -5.74
CA PHE A 62 10.87 2.18 -6.45
C PHE A 62 11.70 3.46 -6.52
N ALA A 63 11.04 4.63 -6.60
CA ALA A 63 11.68 5.94 -6.50
C ALA A 63 12.35 6.11 -5.13
N VAL A 64 11.63 5.84 -4.04
CA VAL A 64 12.16 5.92 -2.67
C VAL A 64 13.29 4.92 -2.44
N THR A 65 13.21 3.71 -3.01
CA THR A 65 14.27 2.69 -2.83
C THR A 65 15.48 2.85 -3.76
N HIS A 66 15.43 3.80 -4.70
CA HIS A 66 16.42 4.00 -5.77
C HIS A 66 16.76 2.69 -6.51
N ARG A 67 15.72 1.91 -6.84
CA ARG A 67 15.84 0.68 -7.62
C ARG A 67 15.26 0.90 -9.02
N PRO A 68 15.85 0.31 -10.07
CA PRO A 68 15.25 0.37 -11.40
C PRO A 68 13.91 -0.38 -11.37
N LEU A 69 12.91 0.23 -12.01
CA LEU A 69 11.56 -0.30 -12.08
C LEU A 69 11.24 -0.74 -13.50
N PHE A 70 10.94 -2.02 -13.68
CA PHE A 70 10.37 -2.55 -14.91
C PHE A 70 8.94 -3.04 -14.61
N LEU A 71 7.94 -2.28 -15.04
CA LEU A 71 6.51 -2.64 -14.92
C LEU A 71 6.06 -3.33 -16.20
N TYR A 72 5.40 -4.48 -16.07
CA TYR A 72 4.81 -5.18 -17.22
C TYR A 72 3.40 -5.68 -16.91
N PRO A 73 2.51 -5.74 -17.93
CA PRO A 73 1.15 -6.19 -17.74
C PRO A 73 1.12 -7.72 -17.69
N LEU A 74 0.42 -8.27 -16.71
CA LEU A 74 0.18 -9.72 -16.63
C LEU A 74 -1.32 -10.01 -16.63
N PRO A 75 -1.85 -10.81 -17.57
CA PRO A 75 -3.25 -11.21 -17.55
C PRO A 75 -3.62 -11.94 -16.26
N ARG A 76 -4.83 -11.67 -15.74
CA ARG A 76 -5.39 -12.30 -14.53
C ARG A 76 -5.20 -13.82 -14.47
N PRO A 77 -5.58 -14.63 -15.49
CA PRO A 77 -5.48 -16.09 -15.38
C PRO A 77 -4.03 -16.56 -15.26
N ILE A 78 -3.10 -15.93 -15.97
CA ILE A 78 -1.67 -16.28 -15.89
C ILE A 78 -1.12 -15.94 -14.50
N TYR A 79 -1.46 -14.76 -13.97
CA TYR A 79 -1.02 -14.37 -12.64
C TYR A 79 -1.59 -15.31 -11.56
N HIS A 80 -2.86 -15.70 -11.68
CA HIS A 80 -3.49 -16.66 -10.78
C HIS A 80 -2.83 -18.05 -10.82
N SER A 81 -2.51 -18.55 -12.02
CA SER A 81 -1.81 -19.83 -12.18
C SER A 81 -0.41 -19.80 -11.54
N LEU A 82 0.35 -18.71 -11.75
CA LEU A 82 1.65 -18.52 -11.09
C LEU A 82 1.50 -18.42 -9.57
N ALA A 83 0.51 -17.66 -9.08
CA ALA A 83 0.23 -17.53 -7.66
C ALA A 83 -0.15 -18.87 -7.02
N ARG A 84 -0.94 -19.70 -7.71
CA ARG A 84 -1.27 -21.06 -7.26
C ARG A 84 -0.04 -21.95 -7.14
N PHE A 85 0.92 -21.82 -8.05
CA PHE A 85 2.19 -22.55 -7.94
C PHE A 85 2.97 -22.13 -6.69
N PHE A 86 3.02 -20.82 -6.39
CA PHE A 86 3.62 -20.32 -5.14
C PHE A 86 2.86 -20.74 -3.88
N GLU A 87 1.54 -20.95 -3.96
CA GLU A 87 0.71 -21.42 -2.83
C GLU A 87 1.04 -22.85 -2.38
N LEU A 88 1.61 -23.68 -3.26
CA LEU A 88 1.98 -25.06 -2.96
C LEU A 88 3.23 -25.14 -2.07
N ASN A 89 3.96 -24.04 -1.91
CA ASN A 89 5.12 -24.00 -1.03
C ASN A 89 4.68 -24.19 0.43
N PRO A 90 5.24 -25.18 1.17
CA PRO A 90 4.91 -25.41 2.59
C PRO A 90 5.47 -24.34 3.53
N PHE A 91 6.42 -23.51 3.07
CA PHE A 91 6.95 -22.38 3.82
C PHE A 91 6.12 -21.10 3.61
N ASP A 92 6.64 -19.96 4.07
CA ASP A 92 5.95 -18.67 3.95
C ASP A 92 5.76 -18.26 2.48
N LYS A 93 4.50 -17.97 2.14
CA LYS A 93 4.04 -17.77 0.76
C LYS A 93 4.16 -16.31 0.40
N TRP A 94 5.15 -15.96 -0.43
CA TRP A 94 5.32 -14.58 -0.87
C TRP A 94 4.13 -14.06 -1.69
N THR A 95 3.52 -14.93 -2.51
CA THR A 95 2.38 -14.61 -3.38
C THR A 95 1.32 -15.71 -3.26
N SER A 96 0.06 -15.30 -3.25
CA SER A 96 -1.14 -16.15 -3.21
C SER A 96 -2.21 -15.53 -4.14
N ARG A 97 -3.16 -16.33 -4.62
CA ARG A 97 -4.27 -15.88 -5.47
C ARG A 97 -5.10 -14.80 -4.77
N ASP A 98 -5.37 -14.99 -3.47
CA ASP A 98 -6.03 -13.97 -2.64
C ASP A 98 -5.25 -12.65 -2.63
N LYS A 99 -3.92 -12.72 -2.46
CA LYS A 99 -3.06 -11.54 -2.47
C LYS A 99 -3.08 -10.81 -3.82
N VAL A 100 -3.14 -11.56 -4.93
CA VAL A 100 -3.29 -10.98 -6.27
C VAL A 100 -4.61 -10.23 -6.36
N ASP A 101 -5.73 -10.83 -5.99
CA ASP A 101 -7.04 -10.19 -6.09
C ASP A 101 -7.17 -8.99 -5.15
N ARG A 102 -6.69 -9.11 -3.92
CA ARG A 102 -6.69 -8.03 -2.92
C ARG A 102 -5.90 -6.81 -3.39
N PHE A 103 -4.75 -7.01 -4.04
CA PHE A 103 -3.98 -5.88 -4.59
C PHE A 103 -4.65 -5.22 -5.78
N HIS A 104 -5.38 -5.97 -6.61
CA HIS A 104 -6.00 -5.44 -7.83
C HIS A 104 -7.47 -5.01 -7.65
N THR A 105 -8.01 -5.12 -6.44
CA THR A 105 -9.32 -4.61 -6.06
C THR A 105 -9.19 -3.15 -5.62
N THR A 106 -10.07 -2.26 -6.08
CA THR A 106 -10.03 -0.84 -5.71
C THR A 106 -10.60 -0.61 -4.32
N ASP A 107 -9.94 0.24 -3.53
CA ASP A 107 -10.43 0.63 -2.20
C ASP A 107 -11.63 1.59 -2.35
N LYS A 108 -12.74 1.23 -1.72
CA LYS A 108 -14.00 2.00 -1.76
C LYS A 108 -13.95 3.17 -0.78
N LYS A 109 -14.61 4.26 -1.14
CA LYS A 109 -14.88 5.38 -0.23
C LYS A 109 -16.21 5.16 0.47
N PHE A 110 -16.23 5.45 1.76
CA PHE A 110 -17.45 5.42 2.57
C PHE A 110 -17.58 6.79 3.28
N PRO A 111 -18.10 7.82 2.59
CA PRO A 111 -18.24 9.15 3.17
C PRO A 111 -19.27 9.20 4.31
N ASP A 112 -20.19 8.21 4.35
CA ASP A 112 -21.25 8.13 5.36
C ASP A 112 -20.77 7.54 6.69
N LEU A 113 -19.55 6.97 6.72
CA LEU A 113 -18.99 6.31 7.89
C LEU A 113 -17.96 7.20 8.58
N PRO A 114 -17.90 7.16 9.93
CA PRO A 114 -16.90 7.92 10.67
C PRO A 114 -15.48 7.45 10.36
N GLY A 115 -14.58 8.43 10.27
CA GLY A 115 -13.19 8.28 9.85
C GLY A 115 -12.17 8.43 10.99
N LEU A 116 -10.92 8.71 10.62
CA LEU A 116 -9.86 9.03 11.59
C LEU A 116 -10.04 10.41 12.24
N GLU A 117 -10.64 11.34 11.51
CA GLU A 117 -10.86 12.73 11.94
C GLU A 117 -11.83 12.80 13.12
N ASP A 118 -12.87 11.96 13.12
CA ASP A 118 -13.85 11.86 14.22
C ASP A 118 -13.25 11.29 15.51
N LEU A 119 -12.05 10.71 15.43
CA LEU A 119 -11.31 10.15 16.56
C LEU A 119 -10.17 11.06 17.03
N ASP A 120 -10.15 12.32 16.57
CA ASP A 120 -9.12 13.32 16.81
C ASP A 120 -7.71 12.89 16.33
N ILE A 121 -7.64 12.14 15.23
CA ILE A 121 -6.38 11.66 14.65
C ILE A 121 -6.14 12.32 13.31
N ILE A 122 -5.06 13.11 13.23
CA ILE A 122 -4.57 13.66 11.97
C ILE A 122 -3.94 12.52 11.16
N PRO A 123 -4.45 12.20 9.96
CA PRO A 123 -3.96 11.07 9.17
C PRO A 123 -2.55 11.33 8.63
N THR A 124 -1.64 10.38 8.88
CA THR A 124 -0.26 10.47 8.42
C THR A 124 -0.17 10.08 6.94
N SER A 125 0.47 10.92 6.13
CA SER A 125 0.68 10.64 4.70
C SER A 125 1.73 9.55 4.48
N LEU A 126 1.60 8.83 3.37
CA LEU A 126 2.52 7.75 3.01
C LEU A 126 3.94 8.31 2.76
N GLU A 127 4.04 9.49 2.16
CA GLU A 127 5.32 10.10 1.80
C GLU A 127 6.20 10.42 3.02
N GLN A 128 5.57 10.84 4.12
CA GLN A 128 6.28 11.16 5.37
C GLN A 128 6.90 9.92 6.03
N LYS A 129 6.25 8.75 5.92
CA LYS A 129 6.66 7.53 6.64
C LYS A 129 7.32 6.46 5.76
N ALA A 130 7.26 6.60 4.44
CA ALA A 130 7.78 5.60 3.50
C ALA A 130 9.26 5.29 3.72
N ILE A 131 10.09 6.29 4.03
CA ILE A 131 11.55 6.08 4.21
C ILE A 131 11.88 5.14 5.37
N GLU A 132 11.14 5.26 6.47
CA GLU A 132 11.37 4.51 7.70
C GLU A 132 11.29 3.00 7.41
N VAL A 133 10.33 2.60 6.58
CA VAL A 133 10.11 1.21 6.19
C VAL A 133 11.03 0.78 5.03
N LEU A 134 11.22 1.65 4.03
CA LEU A 134 11.87 1.29 2.77
C LEU A 134 13.40 1.45 2.78
N ARG A 135 13.98 2.16 3.76
CA ARG A 135 15.44 2.38 3.85
C ARG A 135 16.22 1.07 3.83
N ARG A 136 15.72 0.01 4.47
CA ARG A 136 16.34 -1.34 4.46
C ARG A 136 16.50 -1.97 3.07
N HIS A 137 15.77 -1.47 2.07
CA HIS A 137 15.80 -2.00 0.69
C HIS A 137 16.67 -1.19 -0.27
N ARG A 138 17.18 -0.02 0.17
CA ARG A 138 18.13 0.80 -0.58
C ARG A 138 19.47 0.08 -0.72
N LYS A 139 20.23 0.41 -1.77
CA LYS A 139 21.64 0.03 -1.87
C LYS A 139 22.47 0.98 -1.01
N TYR A 140 23.65 0.54 -0.56
CA TYR A 140 24.58 1.35 0.24
C TYR A 140 24.79 2.76 -0.34
N ARG A 141 24.97 2.88 -1.66
CA ARG A 141 25.15 4.16 -2.37
C ARG A 141 24.05 5.21 -2.13
N TRP A 142 22.83 4.77 -1.80
CA TRP A 142 21.64 5.61 -1.64
C TRP A 142 21.09 5.56 -0.21
N LEU A 143 21.75 4.87 0.72
CA LEU A 143 21.24 4.61 2.06
C LEU A 143 20.94 5.92 2.81
N ASP A 144 21.89 6.86 2.71
CA ASP A 144 21.85 8.17 3.38
C ASP A 144 21.26 9.28 2.49
N ALA A 145 20.69 8.94 1.33
CA ALA A 145 20.05 9.93 0.47
C ALA A 145 18.78 10.51 1.12
N ASP A 146 18.59 11.82 0.99
CA ASP A 146 17.40 12.49 1.48
C ASP A 146 16.13 12.06 0.74
N LEU A 147 14.98 12.29 1.37
CA LEU A 147 13.67 11.94 0.84
C LEU A 147 13.26 12.81 -0.36
N ASP A 148 13.76 14.05 -0.42
CA ASP A 148 13.38 15.06 -1.41
C ASP A 148 13.77 14.68 -2.85
N VAL A 149 14.64 13.67 -3.00
CA VAL A 149 15.07 13.13 -4.28
C VAL A 149 13.95 12.31 -4.95
N ALA A 150 13.01 11.77 -4.18
CA ALA A 150 11.91 10.97 -4.69
C ALA A 150 10.65 11.83 -4.92
N LYS A 151 10.25 12.00 -6.19
CA LYS A 151 9.00 12.70 -6.54
C LYS A 151 7.80 12.01 -5.85
N PRO A 152 6.89 12.77 -5.22
CA PRO A 152 5.71 12.20 -4.58
C PRO A 152 4.82 11.48 -5.61
N ALA A 153 4.06 10.48 -5.13
CA ALA A 153 3.13 9.75 -5.99
C ALA A 153 1.99 10.67 -6.42
N THR A 154 1.55 10.53 -7.68
CA THR A 154 0.37 11.24 -8.17
C THR A 154 -0.87 10.76 -7.41
N THR A 155 -1.59 11.69 -6.79
CA THR A 155 -2.83 11.40 -6.09
C THR A 155 -4.02 11.40 -7.04
N VAL A 156 -5.03 10.60 -6.69
CA VAL A 156 -6.32 10.57 -7.37
C VAL A 156 -7.36 11.10 -6.39
N ASN A 157 -8.25 11.98 -6.85
CA ASN A 157 -9.38 12.43 -6.05
C ASN A 157 -10.41 11.30 -5.87
#